data_AF-A0A7R9QKZ1-F1
#
_entry.id   AF-A0A7R9QKZ1-F1
#
_cell.length_a   1.000
_cell.length_b   1.000
_cell.length_c   1.000
_cell.angle_alpha   90.00
_cell.angle_beta   90.00
_cell.angle_gamma   90.00
#
_symmetry.space_group_name_H-M   'P 1'
#
loop_
_entity.id
_entity.type
_entity.pdbx_description
1 polymer ?
#
loop_
_entity_poly.entity_id
_entity_poly.type
_entity_poly.pdbx_seq_one_letter_code
_entity_poly.pdbx_strand_id
1 'polypeptide(L)'
;MIKVFPRLTKCTFHRYGSSGDVQKHDAMCILPINIVNEKIYIFLWFWFYFLAIISFIALVYRVITIFVPRIRYLATQSRCLSNRDALHSVCNQCQIGDWFVLDLLSKNLDPLNFKDVILDFYRRLEGKGANGL
;
A
#
# COMPACT_ATOMS: atom_id res chain seq x y z
N MET A 1 23.98 10.85 -12.32
CA MET A 1 23.47 9.84 -13.27
C MET A 1 24.30 9.69 -14.55
N ILE A 2 24.90 10.74 -15.12
CA ILE A 2 25.60 10.69 -16.43
C ILE A 2 26.83 9.75 -16.48
N LYS A 3 27.51 9.48 -15.35
CA LYS A 3 28.60 8.49 -15.28
C LYS A 3 28.13 7.02 -15.34
N VAL A 4 26.91 6.74 -14.85
CA VAL A 4 26.35 5.37 -14.80
C VAL A 4 25.67 5.02 -16.12
N PHE A 5 25.14 6.04 -16.80
CA PHE A 5 24.33 5.91 -17.99
C PHE A 5 24.79 6.94 -19.04
N PRO A 6 25.77 6.62 -19.89
CA PRO A 6 26.25 7.52 -20.94
C PRO A 6 25.23 7.62 -22.07
N ARG A 7 24.81 8.86 -22.40
CA ARG A 7 23.91 9.12 -23.54
C ARG A 7 24.64 9.10 -24.89
N LEU A 8 25.97 9.13 -24.84
CA LEU A 8 26.88 9.15 -25.98
C LEU A 8 27.99 8.12 -25.74
N THR A 9 28.29 7.31 -26.75
CA THR A 9 29.34 6.28 -26.70
C THR A 9 30.24 6.39 -27.92
N LYS A 10 31.52 6.03 -27.77
CA LYS A 10 32.46 5.95 -28.89
C LYS A 10 32.28 4.60 -29.58
N CYS A 11 31.92 4.63 -30.86
CA CYS A 11 31.84 3.46 -31.72
C CYS A 11 33.07 3.42 -32.63
N THR A 12 33.85 2.33 -32.56
CA THR A 12 35.00 2.07 -33.44
C THR A 12 34.56 1.18 -34.58
N PHE A 13 34.50 1.72 -35.80
CA PHE A 13 34.22 0.96 -37.01
C PHE A 13 35.52 0.49 -37.66
N HIS A 14 35.61 -0.79 -38.00
CA HIS A 14 36.74 -1.35 -38.74
C HIS A 14 36.35 -1.52 -40.19
N ARG A 15 37.05 -0.84 -41.10
CA ARG A 15 36.84 -0.93 -42.55
C ARG A 15 38.13 -1.37 -43.23
N TYR A 16 38.03 -2.21 -44.25
CA TYR A 16 39.18 -2.60 -45.08
C TYR A 16 39.35 -1.60 -46.22
N GLY A 17 40.55 -1.01 -46.32
CA GLY A 17 40.92 -0.10 -47.41
C GLY A 17 41.20 -0.82 -48.73
N SER A 18 41.44 -0.07 -49.80
CA SER A 18 41.76 -0.62 -51.13
C SER A 18 43.03 -1.49 -51.14
N SER A 19 43.93 -1.30 -50.18
CA SER A 19 45.16 -2.10 -50.01
C SER A 19 44.99 -3.29 -49.04
N GLY A 20 43.78 -3.57 -48.55
CA GLY A 20 43.52 -4.64 -47.58
C GLY A 20 43.86 -4.32 -46.12
N ASP A 21 44.38 -3.11 -45.85
CA ASP A 21 44.71 -2.65 -44.49
C ASP A 21 43.46 -2.27 -43.68
N VAL A 22 43.50 -2.49 -42.37
CA VAL A 22 42.36 -2.23 -41.45
C VAL A 22 42.38 -0.77 -41.01
N GLN A 23 41.52 0.05 -41.59
CA GLN A 23 41.31 1.43 -41.17
C GLN A 23 40.26 1.50 -40.03
N LYS A 24 40.64 2.15 -38.94
CA LYS A 24 39.78 2.40 -37.78
C LYS A 24 39.11 3.77 -37.94
N HIS A 25 37.78 3.80 -37.96
CA HIS A 25 37.00 5.02 -37.96
C HIS A 25 36.24 5.16 -36.65
N ASP A 26 36.52 6.24 -35.94
CA ASP A 26 35.85 6.57 -34.69
C ASP A 26 34.64 7.48 -34.96
N ALA A 27 33.46 7.07 -34.48
CA ALA A 27 32.25 7.88 -34.52
C ALA A 27 31.60 7.97 -33.14
N MET A 28 30.90 9.07 -32.88
CA MET A 28 30.10 9.25 -31.68
C MET A 28 28.67 8.78 -31.93
N CYS A 29 28.23 7.79 -31.16
CA CYS A 29 26.89 7.20 -31.24
C CYS A 29 26.01 7.69 -30.07
N ILE A 30 24.78 8.10 -30.35
CA ILE A 30 23.76 8.36 -29.34
C ILE A 30 23.14 7.02 -28.93
N LEU A 31 22.82 6.86 -27.64
CA LEU A 31 22.16 5.66 -27.11
C LEU A 31 20.73 6.00 -26.65
N PRO A 32 19.71 5.92 -27.52
CA PRO A 32 18.35 6.42 -27.23
C PRO A 32 17.69 5.70 -26.06
N ILE A 33 17.94 4.39 -25.91
CA ILE A 33 17.43 3.59 -24.79
C ILE A 33 17.82 4.17 -23.43
N ASN A 34 19.01 4.76 -23.35
CA ASN A 34 19.52 5.31 -22.12
C ASN A 34 18.90 6.66 -21.75
N ILE A 35 18.49 7.44 -22.77
CA ILE A 35 17.70 8.66 -22.58
C ILE A 35 16.30 8.33 -22.07
N VAL A 36 15.67 7.29 -22.62
CA VAL A 36 14.34 6.82 -22.19
C VAL A 36 14.39 6.33 -20.74
N ASN A 37 15.37 5.49 -20.41
CA ASN A 37 15.55 5.00 -19.04
C ASN A 37 15.71 6.13 -18.03
N GLU A 38 16.47 7.17 -18.37
CA GLU A 38 16.63 8.32 -17.48
C GLU A 38 15.29 9.00 -17.16
N LYS A 39 14.40 9.17 -18.14
CA LYS A 39 13.09 9.78 -17.90
C LYS A 39 12.17 8.88 -17.10
N ILE A 40 12.15 7.58 -17.39
CA ILE A 40 11.34 6.59 -16.66
C ILE A 40 11.80 6.50 -15.20
N TYR A 41 13.12 6.44 -14.94
CA TYR A 41 13.62 6.34 -13.57
C TYR A 41 13.30 7.56 -12.74
N ILE A 42 13.36 8.77 -13.31
CA ILE A 42 12.95 9.99 -12.60
C ILE A 42 11.45 9.91 -12.25
N PHE A 43 10.59 9.51 -13.19
CA PHE A 43 9.16 9.33 -12.93
C PHE A 43 8.90 8.28 -11.85
N LEU A 44 9.50 7.10 -11.97
CA LEU A 44 9.37 6.01 -11.01
C LEU A 44 9.91 6.39 -9.63
N TRP A 45 10.96 7.19 -9.55
CA TRP A 45 11.52 7.67 -8.29
C TRP A 45 10.48 8.47 -7.50
N PHE A 46 9.86 9.48 -8.13
CA PHE A 46 8.77 10.24 -7.49
C PHE A 46 7.56 9.36 -7.16
N TRP A 47 7.19 8.46 -8.06
CA TRP A 47 6.08 7.52 -7.85
C TRP A 47 6.31 6.60 -6.64
N PHE A 48 7.52 6.04 -6.50
CA PHE A 48 7.86 5.20 -5.36
C PHE A 48 7.91 5.98 -4.05
N TYR A 49 8.40 7.22 -4.05
CA TYR A 49 8.32 8.07 -2.87
C TYR A 49 6.87 8.34 -2.46
N PHE A 50 6.00 8.65 -3.43
CA PHE A 50 4.58 8.83 -3.18
C PHE A 50 3.92 7.58 -2.59
N LEU A 51 4.14 6.40 -3.19
CA LEU A 51 3.64 5.13 -2.68
C LEU A 51 4.21 4.78 -1.30
N ALA A 52 5.48 5.09 -1.05
CA ALA A 52 6.13 4.88 0.24
C ALA A 52 5.48 5.75 1.33
N ILE A 53 5.19 7.02 1.03
CA ILE A 53 4.50 7.93 1.98
C ILE A 53 3.10 7.40 2.31
N ILE A 54 2.30 7.02 1.30
CA ILE A 54 0.96 6.47 1.54
C ILE A 54 1.03 5.19 2.39
N SER A 55 1.95 4.29 2.04
CA SER A 55 2.14 3.03 2.76
C SER A 55 2.58 3.27 4.20
N PHE A 56 3.46 4.25 4.42
CA PHE A 56 3.91 4.64 5.75
C PHE A 56 2.76 5.20 6.59
N ILE A 57 1.92 6.09 6.02
CA ILE A 57 0.74 6.61 6.70
C ILE A 57 -0.22 5.47 7.08
N ALA A 58 -0.47 4.52 6.16
CA ALA A 58 -1.31 3.36 6.43
C ALA A 58 -0.73 2.47 7.56
N LEU A 59 0.59 2.28 7.58
CA LEU A 59 1.27 1.52 8.62
C LEU A 59 1.17 2.23 9.97
N VAL A 60 1.42 3.54 10.03
CA VAL A 60 1.28 4.36 11.25
C VAL A 60 -0.16 4.30 11.77
N TYR A 61 -1.16 4.43 10.90
CA TYR A 61 -2.57 4.25 11.28
C TYR A 61 -2.82 2.88 11.92
N ARG A 62 -2.32 1.79 11.31
CA ARG A 62 -2.45 0.44 11.86
C ARG A 62 -1.77 0.31 13.23
N VAL A 63 -0.55 0.80 13.37
CA VAL A 63 0.19 0.81 14.64
C VAL A 63 -0.58 1.57 15.72
N ILE A 64 -1.09 2.77 15.41
CA ILE A 64 -1.89 3.56 16.35
C ILE A 64 -3.17 2.80 16.76
N THR A 65 -3.87 2.13 15.84
CA THR A 65 -5.06 1.33 16.19
C THR A 65 -4.74 0.14 17.10
N ILE A 66 -3.52 -0.41 17.02
CA ILE A 66 -3.06 -1.49 17.91
C ILE A 66 -2.79 -0.94 19.32
N PHE A 67 -2.08 0.17 19.45
CA PHE A 67 -1.74 0.74 20.76
C PHE A 67 -2.90 1.45 21.45
N VAL A 68 -3.83 2.06 20.69
CA VAL A 68 -4.91 2.89 21.23
C VAL A 68 -6.27 2.23 21.00
N PRO A 69 -6.83 1.52 22.00
CA PRO A 69 -8.14 0.88 21.88
C PRO A 69 -9.30 1.87 21.66
N ARG A 70 -9.15 3.14 22.06
CA ARG A 70 -10.17 4.18 21.80
C ARG A 70 -10.36 4.49 20.31
N ILE A 71 -9.29 4.42 19.52
CA ILE A 71 -9.36 4.69 18.08
C ILE A 71 -10.07 3.54 17.34
N ARG A 72 -10.01 2.33 17.89
CA ARG A 72 -10.74 1.16 17.38
C ARG A 72 -12.25 1.39 17.37
N TYR A 73 -12.78 1.84 18.51
CA TYR A 73 -14.19 2.19 18.63
C TYR A 73 -14.60 3.28 17.65
N LEU A 74 -13.83 4.37 17.58
CA LEU A 74 -14.15 5.50 16.69
C LEU A 74 -14.10 5.11 15.21
N ALA A 75 -13.12 4.29 14.80
CA ALA A 75 -12.97 3.85 13.42
C ALA A 75 -14.14 2.95 12.95
N THR A 76 -14.64 2.07 13.83
CA THR A 76 -15.81 1.24 13.54
C THR A 76 -17.10 2.04 13.66
N GLN A 77 -17.20 2.94 14.64
CA GLN A 77 -18.37 3.81 14.84
C GLN A 77 -18.59 4.75 13.67
N SER A 78 -17.53 5.34 13.08
CA SER A 78 -17.70 6.27 11.96
C SER A 78 -18.31 5.62 10.72
N ARG A 79 -18.30 4.28 10.64
CA ARG A 79 -18.82 3.49 9.51
C ARG A 79 -20.13 2.79 9.82
N CYS A 80 -20.59 2.82 11.07
CA CYS A 80 -21.73 2.05 11.54
C CYS A 80 -22.85 2.96 12.05
N LEU A 81 -24.08 2.63 11.66
CA LEU A 81 -25.31 3.26 12.15
C LEU A 81 -25.90 2.55 13.39
N SER A 82 -25.14 1.62 13.99
CA SER A 82 -25.61 0.83 15.13
C SER A 82 -25.59 1.62 16.44
N ASN A 83 -26.36 1.14 17.41
CA ASN A 83 -26.51 1.78 18.71
C ASN A 83 -25.16 1.84 19.45
N ARG A 84 -24.86 2.98 20.09
CA ARG A 84 -23.54 3.24 20.69
C ARG A 84 -23.20 2.23 21.78
N ASP A 85 -24.20 1.78 22.54
CA ASP A 85 -24.03 0.87 23.67
C ASP A 85 -23.75 -0.57 23.23
N ALA A 86 -24.45 -1.03 22.18
CA ALA A 86 -24.22 -2.36 21.59
C ALA A 86 -22.82 -2.43 20.97
N LEU A 87 -22.42 -1.40 20.22
CA LEU A 87 -21.09 -1.32 19.61
C LEU A 87 -19.99 -1.26 20.67
N HIS A 88 -20.18 -0.47 21.74
CA HIS A 88 -19.20 -0.32 22.81
C HIS A 88 -19.00 -1.63 23.57
N SER A 89 -20.09 -2.34 23.90
CA SER A 89 -20.04 -3.61 24.62
C SER A 89 -19.35 -4.70 23.80
N VAL A 90 -19.63 -4.79 22.49
CA VAL A 90 -18.95 -5.72 21.58
C VAL A 90 -17.46 -5.36 21.48
N CYS A 91 -17.11 -4.09 21.24
CA CYS A 91 -15.71 -3.65 21.11
C CYS A 91 -14.89 -3.85 22.40
N ASN A 92 -15.52 -3.78 23.58
CA ASN A 92 -14.85 -3.99 24.86
C ASN A 92 -14.55 -5.48 25.14
N GLN A 93 -15.36 -6.39 24.60
CA GLN A 93 -15.19 -7.84 24.75
C GLN A 93 -14.35 -8.48 23.63
N CYS A 94 -14.21 -7.80 22.47
CA CYS A 94 -13.45 -8.30 21.33
C CYS A 94 -11.93 -8.16 21.53
N GLN A 95 -11.18 -9.21 21.16
CA GLN A 95 -9.72 -9.13 21.06
C GLN A 95 -9.29 -8.31 19.83
N ILE A 96 -7.99 -8.01 19.71
CA ILE A 96 -7.44 -7.25 18.57
C ILE A 96 -7.78 -7.91 17.22
N GLY A 97 -7.74 -9.24 17.16
CA GLY A 97 -8.03 -10.02 15.95
C GLY A 97 -9.52 -9.93 15.57
N ASP A 98 -10.40 -10.12 16.54
CA ASP A 98 -11.86 -10.03 16.33
C ASP A 98 -12.25 -8.62 15.87
N TRP A 99 -11.67 -7.59 16.48
CA TRP A 99 -11.91 -6.22 16.07
C TRP A 99 -11.43 -5.96 14.63
N PHE A 100 -10.29 -6.54 14.21
CA PHE A 100 -9.82 -6.41 12.83
C PHE A 100 -10.78 -7.05 11.83
N VAL A 101 -11.33 -8.23 12.15
CA VAL A 101 -12.35 -8.88 11.32
C VAL A 101 -13.63 -8.04 11.27
N LEU A 102 -14.06 -7.48 12.39
CA LEU A 102 -15.21 -6.56 12.44
C LEU A 102 -14.97 -5.27 11.63
N ASP A 103 -13.77 -4.69 11.69
CA ASP A 103 -13.37 -3.54 10.86
C ASP A 103 -13.39 -3.90 9.37
N LEU A 104 -12.93 -5.11 9.00
CA LEU A 104 -12.98 -5.61 7.63
C LEU A 104 -14.42 -5.83 7.14
N LEU A 105 -15.27 -6.44 7.97
CA LEU A 105 -16.69 -6.61 7.68
C LEU A 105 -17.36 -5.24 7.47
N SER A 106 -17.08 -4.27 8.35
CA SER A 106 -17.64 -2.91 8.24
C SER A 106 -17.26 -2.17 6.96
N LYS A 107 -16.15 -2.56 6.32
CA LYS A 107 -15.66 -1.96 5.07
C LYS A 107 -16.22 -2.63 3.82
N ASN A 108 -16.65 -3.89 3.92
CA ASN A 108 -17.11 -4.67 2.78
C ASN A 108 -18.63 -4.95 2.78
N LEU A 109 -19.33 -4.72 3.89
CA LEU A 109 -20.78 -4.87 4.02
C LEU A 109 -21.50 -3.52 4.02
N ASP A 110 -22.73 -3.52 3.52
CA ASP A 110 -23.62 -2.38 3.65
C ASP A 110 -23.87 -2.00 5.12
N PRO A 111 -23.97 -0.69 5.45
CA PRO A 111 -24.12 -0.23 6.82
C PRO A 111 -25.35 -0.81 7.56
N LEU A 112 -26.43 -1.13 6.84
CA LEU A 112 -27.64 -1.73 7.40
C LEU A 112 -27.41 -3.20 7.77
N ASN A 113 -26.84 -3.97 6.85
CA ASN A 113 -26.52 -5.38 7.08
C ASN A 113 -25.48 -5.52 8.22
N PHE A 114 -24.49 -4.63 8.26
CA PHE A 114 -23.50 -4.62 9.33
C PHE A 114 -24.10 -4.29 10.70
N LYS A 115 -25.11 -3.40 10.76
CA LYS A 115 -25.86 -3.11 11.99
C LYS A 115 -26.55 -4.36 12.52
N ASP A 116 -27.22 -5.12 11.65
CA ASP A 116 -27.93 -6.34 12.05
C ASP A 116 -26.96 -7.41 12.57
N VAL A 117 -25.79 -7.56 11.93
CA VAL A 117 -24.71 -8.44 12.41
C VAL A 117 -24.24 -8.04 13.81
N ILE A 118 -24.00 -6.76 14.06
CA ILE A 118 -23.58 -6.27 15.38
C ILE A 118 -24.66 -6.52 16.44
N LEU A 119 -25.93 -6.33 16.11
CA LEU A 119 -27.05 -6.57 17.02
C LEU A 119 -27.20 -8.06 17.35
N ASP A 120 -27.07 -8.96 16.37
CA ASP A 120 -27.10 -10.41 16.62
C ASP A 120 -25.92 -10.85 17.49
N PHE A 121 -24.73 -10.31 17.23
CA PHE A 121 -23.54 -10.59 18.03
C PHE A 121 -23.68 -10.12 19.48
N TYR A 122 -24.23 -8.91 19.68
CA TYR A 122 -24.53 -8.37 21.00
C TYR A 122 -25.50 -9.26 21.78
N ARG A 123 -26.61 -9.69 21.16
CA ARG A 123 -27.60 -10.59 21.79
C ARG A 123 -26.98 -11.93 22.22
N ARG A 124 -26.11 -12.50 21.40
CA ARG A 124 -25.41 -13.77 21.73
C ARG A 124 -24.42 -13.61 22.89
N LEU A 125 -23.79 -12.44 23.01
CA LEU A 125 -22.90 -12.13 24.13
C LEU A 125 -23.68 -12.00 25.45
N GLU A 126 -24.83 -11.31 25.45
CA GLU A 126 -25.70 -11.25 26.64
C GLU A 126 -26.25 -12.63 27.03
N GLY A 127 -26.68 -13.44 26.05
CA GLY A 127 -27.20 -14.79 26.30
C GLY A 127 -26.16 -15.76 26.89
N LYS A 128 -24.87 -15.58 26.60
CA LYS A 128 -23.79 -16.35 27.25
C LYS A 128 -23.51 -15.89 28.68
N GLY A 129 -23.72 -14.62 29.00
CA GLY A 129 -23.61 -14.10 30.37
C GLY A 129 -24.70 -14.62 31.30
N ALA A 130 -25.91 -14.91 30.77
CA ALA A 130 -27.04 -15.43 31.54
C ALA A 130 -26.97 -16.94 31.84
N ASN A 131 -26.25 -17.73 31.04
CA ASN A 131 -26.11 -19.18 31.21
C ASN A 131 -24.82 -19.60 31.96
N GLY A 132 -24.02 -18.64 32.43
CA GLY A 132 -22.76 -18.86 33.14
C GLY A 132 -22.81 -18.55 34.65
N LEU A 133 -24.01 -18.35 35.21
CA LEU A 133 -24.28 -18.09 36.63
C LEU A 133 -25.19 -19.20 37.18
#